data_AF-A0A8J3C8M5-F1
#
_entry.id   AF-A0A8J3C8M5-F1
#
_cell.length_a   1.000
_cell.length_b   1.000
_cell.length_c   1.000
_cell.angle_alpha   90.00
_cell.angle_beta   90.00
_cell.angle_gamma   90.00
#
_symmetry.space_group_name_H-M   'P 1'
#
loop_
_entity.id
_entity.type
_entity.pdbx_description
1 polymer ?
#
loop_
_entity_poly.entity_id
_entity_poly.type
_entity_poly.pdbx_seq_one_letter_code
_entity_poly.pdbx_strand_id
1 'polypeptide(L)'
;MTNDQADDRILPRESSHERTVRHCLAELLSLDALYRMILDIPGVIMEFGLHRGRHLAALTALRGVHEPCNPHRRIIGFDTFTGFPDVTDIDTTSPSAAAGRFALTDGYPHHLHDVLNAHEQG
;
A
#
# COMPACT_ATOMS: atom_id res chain seq x y z
N MET A 1 -2.61 6.96 -53.01
CA MET A 1 -2.29 8.26 -52.39
C MET A 1 -3.00 8.30 -51.06
N THR A 2 -2.28 7.83 -50.03
CA THR A 2 -1.91 8.58 -48.81
C THR A 2 -3.10 8.72 -47.85
N ASN A 3 -3.09 8.18 -46.65
CA ASN A 3 -1.97 8.20 -45.71
C ASN A 3 -2.09 7.07 -44.69
N ASP A 4 -1.08 6.21 -44.72
CA ASP A 4 -0.57 5.43 -43.60
C ASP A 4 -0.24 6.40 -42.45
N GLN A 5 -1.16 6.57 -41.49
CA GLN A 5 -0.76 6.99 -40.16
C GLN A 5 -0.42 5.74 -39.38
N ALA A 6 0.85 5.36 -39.48
CA ALA A 6 1.48 4.48 -38.51
C ALA A 6 1.16 5.02 -37.11
N ASP A 7 0.42 4.21 -36.35
CA ASP A 7 0.13 4.41 -34.94
C ASP A 7 1.46 4.36 -34.18
N ASP A 8 2.09 5.52 -34.01
CA ASP A 8 3.39 5.73 -33.36
C ASP A 8 3.30 5.57 -31.83
N ARG A 9 2.45 4.65 -31.36
CA ARG A 9 2.35 4.27 -29.96
C ARG A 9 3.31 3.12 -29.68
N ILE A 10 4.46 3.49 -29.13
CA ILE A 10 5.55 2.58 -28.72
C ILE A 10 5.09 1.49 -27.74
N LEU A 11 3.92 1.60 -27.10
CA LEU A 11 3.41 0.59 -26.17
C LEU A 11 2.05 0.02 -26.62
N PRO A 12 1.87 -1.31 -26.63
CA PRO A 12 0.59 -1.94 -26.92
C PRO A 12 -0.48 -1.47 -25.93
N ARG A 13 -1.76 -1.57 -26.31
CA ARG A 13 -2.89 -1.29 -25.40
C ARG A 13 -2.80 -2.23 -24.20
N GLU A 14 -2.16 -1.80 -23.12
CA GLU A 14 -2.11 -2.57 -21.87
C GLU A 14 -3.54 -2.90 -21.43
N SER A 15 -3.78 -4.19 -21.18
CA SER A 15 -5.02 -4.66 -20.57
C SER A 15 -5.17 -4.08 -19.15
N SER A 16 -6.40 -4.04 -18.63
CA SER A 16 -6.66 -3.57 -17.26
C SER A 16 -5.91 -4.40 -16.20
N HIS A 17 -5.66 -5.68 -16.49
CA HIS A 17 -4.90 -6.57 -15.61
C HIS A 17 -3.43 -6.18 -15.55
N GLU A 18 -2.79 -5.97 -16.71
CA GLU A 18 -1.38 -5.56 -16.79
C GLU A 18 -1.15 -4.21 -16.08
N ARG A 19 -2.08 -3.26 -16.22
CA ARG A 19 -2.01 -1.97 -15.51
C ARG A 19 -2.05 -2.15 -13.99
N THR A 20 -2.93 -3.02 -13.51
CA THR A 20 -3.08 -3.29 -12.07
C THR A 20 -1.80 -3.93 -11.51
N VAL A 21 -1.28 -4.95 -12.18
CA VAL A 21 -0.05 -5.63 -11.77
C VAL A 21 1.13 -4.67 -11.75
N ARG A 22 1.30 -3.87 -12.81
CA ARG A 22 2.35 -2.85 -12.90
C ARG A 22 2.24 -1.82 -11.79
N HIS A 23 1.01 -1.38 -11.46
CA HIS A 23 0.78 -0.43 -10.37
C HIS A 23 1.15 -1.02 -9.01
N CYS A 24 0.65 -2.22 -8.70
CA CYS A 24 0.98 -2.91 -7.45
C CYS A 24 2.49 -3.15 -7.31
N LEU A 25 3.18 -3.53 -8.40
CA LEU A 25 4.62 -3.74 -8.40
C LEU A 25 5.38 -2.43 -8.15
N ALA A 26 4.97 -1.34 -8.82
CA ALA A 26 5.59 -0.03 -8.60
C ALA A 26 5.45 0.43 -7.15
N GLU A 27 4.30 0.21 -6.51
CA GLU A 27 4.10 0.53 -5.09
C GLU A 27 5.00 -0.33 -4.18
N LEU A 28 5.10 -1.64 -4.43
CA LEU A 28 5.98 -2.52 -3.66
C LEU A 28 7.45 -2.10 -3.77
N LEU A 29 7.92 -1.81 -4.99
CA LEU A 29 9.30 -1.34 -5.22
C LEU A 29 9.56 0.02 -4.57
N SER A 30 8.54 0.87 -4.49
CA SER A 30 8.63 2.16 -3.79
C SER A 30 8.78 1.95 -2.28
N LEU A 31 8.01 1.03 -1.69
CA LEU A 31 8.16 0.68 -0.27
C LEU A 31 9.54 0.09 0.02
N ASP A 32 10.04 -0.82 -0.83
CA ASP A 32 11.40 -1.35 -0.70
C ASP A 32 12.46 -0.24 -0.76
N ALA A 33 12.32 0.72 -1.68
CA ALA A 33 13.24 1.85 -1.76
C ALA A 33 13.23 2.71 -0.49
N LEU A 34 12.05 3.02 0.05
CA LEU A 34 11.92 3.76 1.31
C LEU A 34 12.49 2.97 2.49
N TYR A 35 12.25 1.66 2.54
CA TYR A 35 12.78 0.78 3.59
C TYR A 35 14.31 0.79 3.59
N ARG A 36 14.93 0.63 2.42
CA ARG A 36 16.39 0.63 2.28
C ARG A 36 17.04 1.94 2.72
N MET A 37 16.34 3.07 2.61
CA MET A 37 16.84 4.37 3.08
C MET A 37 16.95 4.47 4.62
N ILE A 38 16.25 3.60 5.36
CA ILE A 38 16.17 3.68 6.82
C ILE A 38 16.85 2.52 7.55
N LEU A 39 17.60 1.65 6.85
CA LEU A 39 18.22 0.46 7.44
C LEU A 39 19.17 0.80 8.60
N ASP A 40 19.98 1.84 8.43
CA ASP A 40 20.93 2.28 9.46
C ASP A 40 20.31 3.27 10.46
N ILE A 41 19.00 3.51 10.39
CA ILE A 41 18.27 4.44 11.25
C ILE A 41 17.46 3.65 12.28
N PRO A 42 17.74 3.81 13.60
CA PRO A 42 16.99 3.12 14.64
C PRO A 42 15.55 3.66 14.71
N GLY A 43 14.61 2.80 15.09
CA GLY A 43 13.24 3.19 15.36
C GLY A 43 12.21 2.22 14.80
N VAL A 44 11.01 2.75 14.59
CA VAL A 44 9.83 2.00 14.14
C VAL A 44 9.34 2.55 12.81
N ILE A 45 8.56 1.76 12.07
CA ILE A 45 7.85 2.20 10.87
C ILE A 45 6.39 2.40 11.24
N MET A 46 5.81 3.54 10.86
CA MET A 46 4.41 3.86 11.11
C MET A 46 3.67 4.09 9.80
N GLU A 47 2.47 3.54 9.69
CA GLU A 47 1.54 3.81 8.59
C GLU A 47 0.23 4.39 9.14
N PHE A 48 -0.23 5.49 8.53
CA PHE A 48 -1.48 6.17 8.87
C PHE A 48 -2.44 6.04 7.68
N GLY A 49 -3.55 5.34 7.88
CA GLY A 49 -4.45 4.90 6.81
C GLY A 49 -3.98 3.55 6.25
N LEU A 50 -4.51 2.47 6.81
CA LEU A 50 -4.16 1.09 6.48
C LEU A 50 -5.05 0.51 5.39
N HIS A 51 -6.33 0.88 5.38
CA HIS A 51 -7.35 0.18 4.62
C HIS A 51 -7.20 -1.36 4.76
N ARG A 52 -6.95 -2.07 3.66
CA ARG A 52 -6.76 -3.54 3.65
C ARG A 52 -5.37 -4.03 4.08
N GLY A 53 -4.50 -3.15 4.58
CA GLY A 53 -3.20 -3.50 5.14
C GLY A 53 -2.15 -3.97 4.13
N ARG A 54 -2.28 -3.58 2.85
CA ARG A 54 -1.34 -3.99 1.78
C ARG A 54 0.09 -3.58 2.07
N HIS A 55 0.32 -2.35 2.51
CA HIS A 55 1.65 -1.86 2.83
C HIS A 55 2.19 -2.48 4.11
N LEU A 56 1.39 -2.61 5.18
CA LEU A 56 1.80 -3.37 6.38
C LEU A 56 2.31 -4.78 6.03
N ALA A 57 1.56 -5.53 5.22
CA ALA A 57 1.97 -6.87 4.81
C ALA A 57 3.31 -6.86 4.05
N ALA A 58 3.48 -5.90 3.13
CA ALA A 58 4.73 -5.73 2.38
C ALA A 58 5.91 -5.33 3.30
N LEU A 59 5.70 -4.38 4.21
CA LEU A 59 6.70 -3.93 5.17
C LEU A 59 7.12 -5.06 6.11
N THR A 60 6.19 -5.91 6.57
CA THR A 60 6.51 -7.09 7.38
C THR A 60 7.41 -8.06 6.64
N ALA A 61 7.12 -8.34 5.36
CA ALA A 61 7.97 -9.18 4.52
C ALA A 61 9.34 -8.54 4.28
N LEU A 62 9.39 -7.25 3.96
CA LEU A 62 10.64 -6.51 3.74
C LEU A 62 11.51 -6.47 5.00
N ARG A 63 10.92 -6.36 6.20
CA ARG A 63 11.66 -6.48 7.46
C ARG A 63 12.33 -7.83 7.60
N GLY A 64 11.64 -8.92 7.25
CA GLY A 64 12.22 -10.27 7.24
C GLY A 64 13.40 -10.40 6.27
N VAL A 65 13.32 -9.74 5.11
CA VAL A 65 14.39 -9.74 4.09
C VAL A 65 15.59 -8.91 4.53
N HIS A 66 15.36 -7.68 4.99
CA HIS A 66 16.44 -6.71 5.19
C HIS A 66 16.97 -6.65 6.62
N GLU A 67 16.17 -7.02 7.63
CA GLU A 67 16.52 -6.91 9.05
C GLU A 67 16.16 -8.19 9.86
N PRO A 68 16.58 -9.40 9.44
CA PRO A 68 16.18 -10.67 10.08
C PRO A 68 16.58 -10.77 11.56
N CYS A 69 17.63 -10.04 11.96
CA CYS A 69 18.17 -10.05 13.33
C CYS A 69 17.79 -8.80 14.13
N ASN A 70 16.88 -7.94 13.64
CA ASN A 70 16.46 -6.73 14.36
C ASN A 70 15.05 -6.88 14.97
N PRO A 71 14.93 -7.33 16.23
CA PRO A 71 13.63 -7.43 16.90
C PRO A 71 13.01 -6.07 17.23
N HIS A 72 13.77 -4.97 17.12
CA HIS A 72 13.33 -3.64 17.54
C HIS A 72 12.57 -2.88 16.44
N ARG A 73 12.67 -3.32 15.18
CA ARG A 73 11.91 -2.72 14.08
C ARG A 73 10.44 -3.11 14.15
N ARG A 74 9.68 -2.37 14.96
CA ARG A 74 8.21 -2.51 15.01
C ARG A 74 7.57 -1.80 13.82
N ILE A 75 6.56 -2.43 13.23
CA ILE A 75 5.68 -1.83 12.22
C ILE A 75 4.34 -1.57 12.90
N ILE A 76 3.87 -0.32 12.88
CA ILE A 76 2.69 0.13 13.62
C ILE A 76 1.72 0.77 12.64
N GLY A 77 0.51 0.24 12.58
CA GLY A 77 -0.53 0.77 11.72
C GLY A 77 -1.64 1.48 12.49
N PHE A 78 -2.13 2.58 11.95
CA PHE A 78 -3.24 3.37 12.48
C PHE A 78 -4.32 3.53 11.42
N ASP A 79 -5.55 3.11 11.72
CA ASP A 79 -6.73 3.33 10.90
C ASP A 79 -7.97 3.34 11.80
N THR A 80 -9.04 4.00 11.35
CA THR A 80 -10.36 3.88 11.99
C THR A 80 -11.01 2.53 11.68
N PHE A 81 -10.65 1.91 10.56
CA PHE A 81 -11.26 0.74 9.91
C PHE A 81 -12.73 0.93 9.50
N THR A 82 -13.31 2.06 9.88
CA THR A 82 -14.68 2.49 9.55
C THR A 82 -14.69 3.60 8.49
N GLY A 83 -13.53 3.87 7.86
CA GLY A 83 -13.37 4.87 6.82
C GLY A 83 -13.09 6.27 7.38
N PHE A 84 -13.13 7.29 6.53
CA PHE A 84 -12.87 8.66 6.98
C PHE A 84 -13.84 9.06 8.10
N PRO A 85 -13.34 9.46 9.28
CA PRO A 85 -14.21 9.82 10.41
C PRO A 85 -14.97 11.12 10.11
N ASP A 86 -14.30 12.07 9.49
CA ASP A 86 -14.80 13.34 9.00
C ASP A 86 -14.02 13.74 7.74
N VAL A 87 -14.53 14.77 7.04
CA VAL A 87 -13.87 15.40 5.90
C VAL A 87 -14.06 16.90 6.03
N THR A 88 -13.05 17.68 5.65
CA THR A 88 -13.09 19.15 5.68
C THR A 88 -13.28 19.72 4.27
N ASP A 89 -13.64 20.99 4.15
CA ASP A 89 -13.89 21.63 2.86
C ASP A 89 -12.68 21.52 1.89
N ILE A 90 -11.46 21.56 2.42
CA ILE A 90 -10.24 21.41 1.61
C ILE A 90 -10.05 20.00 1.04
N ASP A 91 -10.68 18.98 1.63
CA ASP A 91 -10.63 17.59 1.17
C ASP A 91 -11.64 17.32 0.05
N THR A 92 -12.65 18.19 -0.12
CA THR A 92 -13.80 17.97 -1.01
C THR A 92 -13.53 18.24 -2.51
N THR A 93 -12.27 18.17 -2.94
CA THR A 93 -11.91 18.34 -4.36
C THR A 93 -12.48 17.25 -5.27
N SER A 94 -12.93 16.13 -4.69
CA SER A 94 -13.55 15.01 -5.37
C SER A 94 -14.80 14.55 -4.64
N PRO A 95 -15.85 14.09 -5.34
CA PRO A 95 -17.03 13.48 -4.72
C PRO A 95 -16.73 12.24 -3.87
N SER A 96 -15.53 11.66 -4.00
CA SER A 96 -15.09 10.51 -3.22
C SER A 96 -14.68 10.85 -1.79
N ALA A 97 -14.43 12.13 -1.47
CA ALA A 97 -14.09 12.57 -0.12
C ALA A 97 -15.36 12.72 0.71
N ALA A 98 -15.80 11.60 1.30
CA ALA A 98 -16.98 11.55 2.15
C ALA A 98 -16.71 10.73 3.42
N ALA A 99 -17.33 11.11 4.53
CA ALA A 99 -17.28 10.33 5.76
C ALA A 99 -17.72 8.88 5.52
N GLY A 100 -17.04 7.93 6.16
CA GLY A 100 -17.23 6.49 5.96
C GLY A 100 -16.64 5.92 4.66
N ARG A 101 -16.08 6.76 3.77
CA ARG A 101 -15.34 6.23 2.62
C ARG A 101 -14.14 5.41 3.11
N PHE A 102 -13.91 4.26 2.46
CA PHE A 102 -12.89 3.27 2.82
C PHE A 102 -13.19 2.41 4.05
N ALA A 103 -14.42 2.49 4.60
CA ALA A 103 -14.88 1.56 5.62
C ALA A 103 -14.71 0.10 5.19
N LEU A 104 -14.31 -0.73 6.15
CA LEU A 104 -14.19 -2.17 5.98
C LEU A 104 -15.29 -2.87 6.76
N THR A 105 -15.40 -4.18 6.54
CA THR A 105 -16.35 -5.02 7.26
C THR A 105 -15.95 -5.13 8.73
N ASP A 106 -16.95 -5.32 9.59
CA ASP A 106 -16.72 -5.57 11.01
C ASP A 106 -15.75 -6.74 11.23
N GLY A 107 -14.85 -6.59 12.20
CA GLY A 107 -13.83 -7.60 12.51
C GLY A 107 -12.63 -7.64 11.56
N TYR A 108 -12.58 -6.79 10.52
CA TYR A 108 -11.40 -6.71 9.64
C TYR A 108 -10.07 -6.48 10.36
N PRO A 109 -9.98 -5.68 11.44
CA PRO A 109 -8.73 -5.53 12.19
C PRO A 109 -8.20 -6.84 12.74
N HIS A 110 -9.07 -7.74 13.21
CA HIS A 110 -8.67 -9.05 13.71
C HIS A 110 -8.13 -9.92 12.57
N HIS A 111 -8.84 -9.95 11.44
CA HIS A 111 -8.39 -10.68 10.26
C HIS A 111 -7.02 -10.18 9.77
N LEU A 112 -6.82 -8.86 9.70
CA LEU A 112 -5.54 -8.29 9.31
C LEU A 112 -4.44 -8.67 10.30
N HIS A 113 -4.73 -8.64 11.60
CA HIS A 113 -3.79 -9.05 12.63
C HIS A 113 -3.38 -10.53 12.46
N ASP A 114 -4.32 -11.42 12.18
CA ASP A 114 -4.04 -12.85 11.94
C ASP A 114 -3.14 -13.04 10.70
N VAL A 115 -3.39 -12.29 9.62
CA VAL A 115 -2.56 -12.31 8.41
C VAL A 115 -1.13 -11.86 8.71
N LEU A 116 -0.97 -10.76 9.46
CA LEU A 116 0.36 -10.25 9.81
C LEU A 116 1.11 -11.23 10.73
N ASN A 117 0.42 -11.84 11.69
CA ASN A 117 1.01 -12.86 12.56
C ASN A 117 1.49 -14.09 11.76
N ALA A 118 0.75 -14.50 10.74
CA ALA A 118 1.17 -15.61 9.87
C ALA A 118 2.46 -15.28 9.09
N HIS A 119 2.66 -14.03 8.66
CA HIS A 119 3.89 -13.60 8.01
C HIS A 119 5.11 -13.56 8.95
N GLU A 120 4.90 -13.39 10.25
CA GLU A 120 5.98 -13.40 11.25
C GLU A 120 6.38 -14.83 11.69
N GLN A 121 5.55 -15.85 11.41
CA GLN A 121 5.77 -17.24 11.82
C GLN A 121 6.44 -18.12 10.75
N GLY A 122 6.61 -17.62 9.53
CA GLY A 122 7.30 -18.30 8.43
C GLY A 122 8.80 -18.04 8.43
#